data_AF-A0A5S3XTL7-F1
#
_entry.id   AF-A0A5S3XTL7-F1
#
_cell.length_a   1.000
_cell.length_b   1.000
_cell.length_c   1.000
_cell.angle_alpha   90.00
_cell.angle_beta   90.00
_cell.angle_gamma   90.00
#
_symmetry.space_group_name_H-M   'P 1'
#
loop_
_entity.id
_entity.type
_entity.pdbx_description
1 polymer ?
#
loop_
_entity_poly.entity_id
_entity_poly.type
_entity_poly.pdbx_seq_one_letter_code
_entity_poly.pdbx_strand_id
1 'polypeptide(L)'
;GNNRVVSMADFDAGKDKIMLGAERKTMVMSAQEKEMPAYHEAGHAIVGRMVAEDDRVYKVSIIPRGRALGVTIYLPEQERVS
;
A
#
# COMPACT_ATOMS: atom_id res chain seq x y z
N GLY A 1 -12.52 -11.58 -12.99
CA GLY A 1 -13.21 -11.39 -14.27
C GLY A 1 -12.23 -11.68 -15.37
N ASN A 2 -12.63 -12.41 -16.41
CA ASN A 2 -11.76 -12.70 -17.55
C ASN A 2 -11.64 -11.46 -18.44
N ASN A 3 -10.67 -10.59 -18.14
CA ASN A 3 -10.22 -9.59 -19.10
C ASN A 3 -9.41 -10.30 -20.18
N ARG A 4 -9.73 -10.03 -21.45
CA ARG A 4 -9.00 -10.59 -22.61
C ARG A 4 -7.62 -9.96 -22.81
N VAL A 5 -7.33 -8.85 -22.13
CA VAL A 5 -6.09 -8.10 -22.19
C VAL A 5 -5.66 -7.75 -20.77
N VAL A 6 -4.37 -7.96 -20.48
CA VAL A 6 -3.75 -7.60 -19.19
C VAL A 6 -3.33 -6.14 -19.24
N SER A 7 -3.70 -5.38 -18.21
CA SER A 7 -3.36 -3.96 -18.03
C SER A 7 -2.33 -3.77 -16.91
N MET A 8 -1.76 -2.56 -16.81
CA MET A 8 -0.87 -2.23 -15.68
C MET A 8 -1.56 -2.36 -14.32
N ALA A 9 -2.87 -2.12 -14.25
CA ALA A 9 -3.64 -2.31 -13.02
C ALA A 9 -3.68 -3.79 -12.57
N ASP A 10 -3.65 -4.74 -13.50
CA ASP A 10 -3.59 -6.17 -13.18
C ASP A 10 -2.21 -6.54 -12.60
N PHE A 11 -1.14 -5.95 -13.13
CA PHE A 11 0.21 -6.11 -12.57
C PHE A 11 0.33 -5.51 -11.18
N ASP A 12 -0.18 -4.29 -10.97
CA ASP A 12 -0.17 -3.64 -9.65
C ASP A 12 -0.97 -4.44 -8.61
N ALA A 13 -2.15 -4.95 -8.98
CA ALA A 13 -2.96 -5.79 -8.10
C ALA A 13 -2.26 -7.13 -7.78
N GLY A 14 -1.56 -7.72 -8.75
CA GLY A 14 -0.75 -8.91 -8.56
C GLY A 14 0.42 -8.69 -7.60
N LYS A 15 1.18 -7.61 -7.82
CA LYS A 15 2.29 -7.17 -6.95
C LYS A 15 1.79 -6.95 -5.52
N ASP A 16 0.69 -6.25 -5.35
CA ASP A 16 0.09 -5.97 -4.04
C ASP A 16 -0.30 -7.25 -3.31
N LYS A 17 -0.92 -8.19 -4.03
CA LYS A 17 -1.31 -9.46 -3.45
C LYS A 17 -0.11 -10.26 -2.96
N ILE A 18 1.01 -10.24 -3.67
CA ILE A 18 2.24 -10.95 -3.29
C ILE A 18 2.92 -10.25 -2.10
N MET A 19 3.09 -8.94 -2.16
CA MET A 19 3.83 -8.16 -1.16
C MET A 19 3.06 -7.98 0.15
N LEU A 20 1.74 -7.78 0.07
CA LEU A 20 0.90 -7.35 1.20
C LEU A 20 -0.14 -8.40 1.61
N GLY A 21 -0.31 -9.43 0.78
CA GLY A 21 -1.38 -10.41 0.93
C GLY A 21 -2.69 -9.99 0.24
N ALA A 22 -3.66 -10.91 0.27
CA ALA A 22 -4.94 -10.69 -0.37
C ALA A 22 -5.75 -9.56 0.29
N GLU A 23 -6.47 -8.81 -0.55
CA GLU A 23 -7.41 -7.79 -0.10
C GLU A 23 -8.56 -8.40 0.71
N ARG A 24 -8.88 -7.78 1.85
CA ARG A 24 -9.99 -8.23 2.70
C ARG A 24 -11.29 -7.53 2.29
N LYS A 25 -11.83 -7.91 1.14
CA LYS A 25 -13.05 -7.29 0.56
C LYS A 25 -14.29 -7.39 1.46
N THR A 26 -14.33 -8.37 2.36
CA THR A 26 -15.44 -8.57 3.31
C THR A 26 -15.31 -7.72 4.58
N MET A 27 -14.14 -7.12 4.82
CA MET A 27 -13.93 -6.23 5.95
C MET A 27 -14.40 -4.83 5.59
N VAL A 28 -15.69 -4.58 5.86
CA VAL A 28 -16.29 -3.26 5.70
C VAL A 28 -16.02 -2.47 6.98
N MET A 29 -15.22 -1.42 6.87
CA MET A 29 -14.97 -0.47 7.96
C MET A 29 -15.81 0.79 7.74
N SER A 30 -16.40 1.31 8.81
CA SER A 30 -17.04 2.63 8.83
C SER A 30 -16.03 3.74 8.55
N ALA A 31 -16.52 4.96 8.24
CA ALA A 31 -15.64 6.10 8.02
C ALA A 31 -14.80 6.43 9.26
N GLN A 32 -15.42 6.29 10.44
CA GLN A 32 -14.80 6.51 11.74
C GLN A 32 -13.69 5.49 12.02
N GLU A 33 -13.91 4.22 11.71
CA GLU A 33 -12.87 3.18 11.87
C GLU A 33 -11.71 3.34 10.89
N LYS A 34 -11.96 3.95 9.71
CA LYS A 34 -10.92 4.26 8.72
C LYS A 34 -10.09 5.49 9.07
N GLU A 35 -10.58 6.35 9.95
CA GLU A 35 -9.93 7.62 10.29
C GLU A 35 -8.57 7.39 10.97
N MET A 36 -8.50 6.48 11.95
CA MET A 36 -7.24 6.19 12.63
C MET A 36 -6.17 5.62 11.68
N PRO A 37 -6.44 4.55 10.89
CA PRO A 37 -5.49 4.06 9.91
C PRO A 37 -5.11 5.13 8.88
N ALA A 38 -6.05 5.99 8.46
CA ALA A 38 -5.74 7.07 7.53
C ALA A 38 -4.72 8.06 8.10
N TYR A 39 -4.89 8.50 9.34
CA TYR A 39 -3.91 9.37 10.00
C TYR A 39 -2.57 8.66 10.24
N HIS A 40 -2.60 7.37 10.59
CA HIS A 40 -1.40 6.57 10.78
C HIS A 40 -0.55 6.50 9.50
N GLU A 41 -1.16 6.11 8.38
CA GLU A 41 -0.47 6.01 7.10
C GLU A 41 -0.07 7.39 6.55
N ALA A 42 -0.89 8.43 6.78
CA ALA A 42 -0.51 9.79 6.43
C ALA A 42 0.73 10.26 7.21
N GLY A 43 0.86 9.87 8.48
CA GLY A 43 2.04 10.15 9.28
C GLY A 43 3.31 9.55 8.68
N HIS A 44 3.27 8.26 8.33
CA HIS A 44 4.36 7.58 7.62
C HIS A 44 4.71 8.30 6.31
N ALA A 45 3.71 8.62 5.50
CA ALA A 45 3.91 9.27 4.21
C ALA A 45 4.54 10.67 4.34
N ILE A 46 4.10 11.48 5.31
CA ILE A 46 4.65 12.82 5.54
C ILE A 46 6.09 12.74 6.02
N VAL A 47 6.37 11.91 7.03
CA VAL A 47 7.71 11.77 7.59
C VAL A 47 8.68 11.23 6.54
N GLY A 48 8.34 10.14 5.86
CA GLY A 48 9.19 9.56 4.83
C GLY A 48 9.40 10.47 3.61
N ARG A 49 8.51 11.46 3.39
CA ARG A 49 8.74 12.48 2.36
C ARG A 49 9.69 13.60 2.80
N MET A 50 9.73 13.89 4.11
CA MET A 50 10.51 15.00 4.69
C MET A 50 11.94 14.61 5.05
N VAL A 51 12.20 13.34 5.35
CA VAL A 51 13.55 12.85 5.70
C VAL A 51 14.33 12.56 4.41
N ALA A 52 15.41 13.32 4.19
CA ALA A 52 16.15 13.31 2.92
C ALA A 52 16.94 12.02 2.64
N GLU A 53 17.21 11.21 3.66
CA GLU A 53 17.96 9.94 3.56
C GLU A 53 17.05 8.71 3.42
N ASP A 54 15.73 8.89 3.46
CA ASP A 54 14.78 7.79 3.43
C ASP A 54 14.33 7.46 2.00
N ASP A 55 13.90 6.21 1.82
CA ASP A 55 13.40 5.72 0.55
C ASP A 55 12.10 6.46 0.16
N ARG A 56 11.88 6.72 -1.14
CA ARG A 56 10.71 7.51 -1.56
C ARG A 56 9.42 6.74 -1.32
N VAL A 57 8.42 7.43 -0.77
CA VAL A 57 7.04 6.93 -0.68
C VAL A 57 6.53 6.62 -2.10
N TYR A 58 6.25 5.34 -2.36
CA TYR A 58 5.72 4.85 -3.62
C TYR A 58 4.20 4.80 -3.63
N LYS A 59 3.62 4.29 -2.53
CA LYS A 59 2.16 4.12 -2.43
C LYS A 59 1.70 4.17 -0.99
N VAL A 60 0.55 4.79 -0.79
CA VAL A 60 -0.18 4.82 0.48
C VAL A 60 -1.58 4.24 0.26
N SER A 61 -2.06 3.38 1.14
CA SER A 61 -3.39 2.79 1.07
C SER A 61 -3.97 2.52 2.45
N ILE A 62 -5.26 2.78 2.62
CA ILE A 62 -6.03 2.39 3.82
C ILE A 62 -6.92 1.17 3.56
N ILE A 63 -6.66 0.45 2.47
CA ILE A 63 -7.40 -0.75 2.11
C ILE A 63 -6.79 -1.93 2.87
N PRO A 64 -7.58 -2.66 3.69
CA PRO A 64 -7.05 -3.75 4.49
C PRO A 64 -6.57 -4.91 3.61
N ARG A 65 -5.32 -5.32 3.82
CA ARG A 65 -4.67 -6.44 3.12
C ARG A 65 -3.95 -7.32 4.13
N GLY A 66 -4.13 -8.63 4.01
CA GLY A 66 -3.52 -9.58 4.96
C GLY A 66 -3.85 -9.23 6.42
N ARG A 67 -2.82 -8.93 7.22
CA ARG A 67 -2.95 -8.53 8.64
C ARG A 67 -2.97 -7.02 8.86
N ALA A 68 -2.76 -6.22 7.82
CA ALA A 68 -2.66 -4.77 7.90
C ALA A 68 -4.01 -4.10 7.60
N LEU A 69 -4.31 -3.00 8.31
CA LEU A 69 -5.49 -2.16 8.08
C LEU A 69 -5.20 -0.97 7.14
N GLY A 70 -3.93 -0.65 6.95
CA GLY A 70 -3.39 0.31 6.00
C GLY A 70 -1.93 -0.04 5.72
N VAL A 71 -1.34 0.59 4.71
CA VAL A 71 0.08 0.44 4.39
C VAL A 71 0.64 1.66 3.66
N THR A 72 1.85 2.03 4.04
CA THR A 72 2.74 2.94 3.32
C THR A 72 3.92 2.13 2.79
N ILE A 73 4.14 2.18 1.48
CA ILE A 73 5.19 1.43 0.77
C ILE A 73 6.23 2.42 0.29
N TYR A 74 7.49 2.13 0.61
CA TYR A 74 8.66 2.85 0.14
C TYR A 74 9.34 2.06 -0.99
N LEU A 75 9.85 2.76 -2.00
CA LEU A 75 10.69 2.17 -3.04
C LEU A 75 12.15 2.54 -2.76
N PRO A 76 13.04 1.56 -2.58
CA PRO A 76 14.45 1.86 -2.45
C PRO A 76 14.99 2.54 -3.69
N GLU A 77 15.73 3.65 -3.51
CA GLU A 77 16.35 4.38 -4.64
C GLU A 77 17.46 3.58 -5.32
N GLN A 78 18.01 2.57 -4.64
CA GLN A 78 19.00 1.64 -5.19
C GLN A 78 18.49 0.20 -5.09
N GLU A 79 18.56 -0.56 -6.19
CA GLU A 79 18.42 -2.01 -6.14
C GLU A 79 19.49 -2.56 -5.20
N ARG A 80 19.08 -3.01 -4.01
CA ARG A 80 19.94 -3.83 -3.16
C ARG A 80 20.03 -5.21 -3.82
N VAL A 81 21.01 -5.37 -4.69
CA VAL A 81 21.41 -6.69 -5.21
C VAL A 81 21.96 -7.47 -4.02
N SER A 82 21.24 -8.51 -3.59
CA SER A 82 21.71 -9.44 -2.54
C SER A 82 22.59 -10.53 -3.14
#